data_AF-A0A4Q9KXU4-F1
#
_entry.id   AF-A0A4Q9KXU4-F1
#
_cell.length_a   1.000
_cell.length_b   1.000
_cell.length_c   1.000
_cell.angle_alpha   90.00
_cell.angle_beta   90.00
_cell.angle_gamma   90.00
#
_symmetry.space_group_name_H-M   'P 1'
#
loop_
_entity.id
_entity.type
_entity.pdbx_description
1 polymer ?
#
loop_
_entity_poly.entity_id
_entity_poly.type
_entity_poly.pdbx_seq_one_letter_code
_entity_poly.pdbx_strand_id
1 'polypeptide(L)'
;MFRSRSLTDEKDKYGYNSWDNVELEGEDLIKAIEKVNRDNSLPPKDTEKESTMKRWDIFYKNHKNLFFKPRNWLILEFPEIFSDSTQRILEIGCGTGSSLIHLQDTTKEIYACDFSINALTHAKKNSSSQITFFLHDITSTEELPYSNFDAILLIFTLSSIHPSFHQNIISKLSRSLSPNGKIYFKDYCHMDLAQLRFKPNQVLNKNLYKRGDGTLAYFFEVEEIHSLFSNNYFNVLSLFKDKRLLINRKKKLEMLRVWIQGIFCKEKNNELENRSIDNPVRKKLRGYLRMPSKGYKSDNIIRHILPNSYKKVIVSNIKDLEALTSLNRFYCAQIAHEVGAKKRIEIVCRANELDILVLNKDARLVSEGKE
;
A
#
# COMPACT_ATOMS: atom_id res chain seq x y z
N MET A 1 6.67 -18.32 -0.96
CA MET A 1 5.35 -18.66 -1.53
C MET A 1 4.96 -20.04 -0.98
N PHE A 2 4.44 -20.10 0.24
CA PHE A 2 4.19 -21.37 0.93
C PHE A 2 2.72 -21.77 0.79
N ARG A 3 2.48 -22.84 0.02
CA ARG A 3 1.19 -23.44 -0.37
C ARG A 3 0.51 -22.80 -1.58
N SER A 4 1.09 -22.93 -2.78
CA SER A 4 0.32 -22.74 -4.02
C SER A 4 -0.37 -24.04 -4.39
N ARG A 5 -1.65 -24.19 -4.04
CA ARG A 5 -2.51 -25.24 -4.60
C ARG A 5 -3.14 -24.70 -5.87
N SER A 6 -2.50 -24.94 -7.01
CA SER A 6 -3.01 -24.54 -8.31
C SER A 6 -3.97 -25.59 -8.85
N LEU A 7 -5.15 -25.16 -9.29
CA LEU A 7 -6.10 -26.04 -9.97
C LEU A 7 -5.63 -26.22 -11.42
N THR A 8 -5.18 -27.44 -11.77
CA THR A 8 -4.68 -27.76 -13.12
C THR A 8 -5.67 -28.58 -13.96
N ASP A 9 -6.57 -29.33 -13.32
CA ASP A 9 -7.63 -30.12 -13.95
C ASP A 9 -8.96 -29.90 -13.23
N GLU A 10 -10.00 -29.53 -13.96
CA GLU A 10 -11.35 -29.35 -13.42
C GLU A 10 -11.92 -30.61 -12.76
N LYS A 11 -11.48 -31.80 -13.19
CA LYS A 11 -11.95 -33.07 -12.63
C LYS A 11 -11.52 -33.26 -11.17
N ASP A 12 -10.40 -32.67 -10.75
CA ASP A 12 -9.90 -32.75 -9.38
C ASP A 12 -10.38 -31.58 -8.49
N LYS A 13 -11.21 -30.69 -9.02
CA LYS A 13 -11.66 -29.48 -8.31
C LYS A 13 -12.18 -29.77 -6.90
N TYR A 14 -12.86 -30.89 -6.68
CA TYR A 14 -13.42 -31.26 -5.36
C TYR A 14 -12.44 -31.99 -4.41
N GLY A 15 -11.19 -32.22 -4.81
CA GLY A 15 -10.15 -32.86 -3.98
C GLY A 15 -9.80 -32.04 -2.74
N TYR A 16 -9.78 -30.70 -2.86
CA TYR A 16 -9.48 -29.78 -1.75
C TYR A 16 -10.63 -28.79 -1.49
N ASN A 17 -10.62 -28.18 -0.29
CA ASN A 17 -11.59 -27.13 0.07
C ASN A 17 -11.20 -25.74 -0.47
N SER A 18 -9.98 -25.57 -0.97
CA SER A 18 -9.48 -24.29 -1.47
C SER A 18 -8.36 -24.47 -2.50
N TRP A 19 -8.39 -23.65 -3.55
CA TRP A 19 -7.36 -23.52 -4.57
C TRP A 19 -6.96 -22.05 -4.74
N ASP A 20 -5.71 -21.83 -5.11
CA ASP A 20 -5.07 -20.52 -5.21
C ASP A 20 -4.94 -20.08 -6.67
N ASN A 21 -4.99 -18.76 -6.90
CA ASN A 21 -4.80 -18.11 -8.20
C ASN A 21 -5.81 -18.49 -9.29
N VAL A 22 -7.01 -18.96 -8.91
CA VAL A 22 -8.09 -19.23 -9.85
C VAL A 22 -8.74 -17.91 -10.28
N GLU A 23 -9.07 -17.76 -11.57
CA GLU A 23 -9.72 -16.57 -12.13
C GLU A 23 -11.17 -16.84 -12.55
N LEU A 24 -11.96 -15.77 -12.70
CA LEU A 24 -13.21 -15.84 -13.45
C LEU A 24 -12.88 -15.81 -14.93
N GLU A 25 -13.49 -16.68 -15.71
CA GLU A 25 -13.29 -16.77 -17.16
C GLU A 25 -14.65 -16.86 -17.88
N GLY A 26 -14.62 -16.65 -19.20
CA GLY A 26 -15.77 -16.83 -20.08
C GLY A 26 -17.00 -16.00 -19.68
N GLU A 27 -18.17 -16.63 -19.70
CA GLU A 27 -19.45 -15.96 -19.43
C GLU A 27 -19.56 -15.40 -18.01
N ASP A 28 -18.98 -16.08 -17.01
CA ASP A 28 -19.08 -15.65 -15.62
C ASP A 28 -18.29 -14.35 -15.39
N LEU A 29 -17.15 -14.20 -16.06
CA LEU A 29 -16.39 -12.95 -16.07
C LEU A 29 -17.21 -11.81 -16.69
N ILE A 30 -17.83 -12.05 -17.85
CA ILE A 30 -18.65 -11.04 -18.54
C ILE A 30 -19.81 -10.60 -17.64
N LYS A 31 -20.57 -11.55 -17.08
CA LYS A 31 -21.69 -11.27 -16.15
C LYS A 31 -21.23 -10.50 -14.92
N ALA A 32 -20.06 -10.83 -14.37
CA ALA A 32 -19.49 -10.11 -13.23
C ALA A 32 -19.14 -8.64 -13.58
N ILE A 33 -18.49 -8.42 -14.73
CA ILE A 33 -18.13 -7.09 -15.22
C ILE A 33 -19.39 -6.26 -15.46
N GLU A 34 -20.37 -6.79 -16.19
CA GLU A 34 -21.63 -6.12 -16.49
C GLU A 34 -22.38 -5.73 -15.21
N LYS A 35 -22.45 -6.64 -14.23
CA LYS A 35 -23.07 -6.35 -12.94
C LYS A 35 -22.38 -5.19 -12.23
N VAL A 36 -21.06 -5.24 -12.10
CA VAL A 36 -20.31 -4.23 -11.35
C VAL A 36 -20.36 -2.88 -12.07
N ASN A 37 -20.28 -2.85 -13.40
CA ASN A 37 -20.46 -1.64 -14.19
C ASN A 37 -21.86 -1.04 -13.99
N ARG A 38 -22.91 -1.87 -14.04
CA ARG A 38 -24.29 -1.44 -13.78
C ARG A 38 -24.46 -0.88 -12.38
N ASP A 39 -23.86 -1.50 -11.37
CA ASP A 39 -23.94 -1.00 -10.00
C ASP A 39 -23.18 0.32 -9.85
N ASN A 40 -21.99 0.43 -10.44
CA ASN A 40 -21.17 1.63 -10.40
C ASN A 40 -21.74 2.81 -11.22
N SER A 41 -22.67 2.55 -12.16
CA SER A 41 -23.39 3.60 -12.88
C SER A 41 -24.62 4.13 -12.15
N LEU A 42 -25.01 3.54 -11.01
CA LEU A 42 -26.15 4.03 -10.23
C LEU A 42 -25.80 5.38 -9.56
N PRO A 43 -26.78 6.30 -9.43
CA PRO A 43 -26.54 7.57 -8.77
C PRO A 43 -26.16 7.35 -7.30
N PRO A 44 -25.20 8.13 -6.75
CA PRO A 44 -24.87 8.08 -5.34
C PRO A 44 -26.10 8.34 -4.47
N LYS A 45 -26.22 7.60 -3.36
CA LYS A 45 -27.25 7.82 -2.35
C LYS A 45 -26.67 8.61 -1.20
N ASP A 46 -27.44 9.56 -0.66
CA ASP A 46 -27.04 10.28 0.55
C ASP A 46 -26.87 9.31 1.71
N THR A 47 -25.65 9.28 2.23
CA THR A 47 -25.29 8.48 3.40
C THR A 47 -24.89 9.41 4.52
N GLU A 48 -25.64 9.38 5.62
CA GLU A 48 -25.10 9.85 6.89
C GLU A 48 -23.91 8.96 7.27
N LYS A 49 -22.69 9.46 7.03
CA LYS A 49 -21.43 8.75 7.26
C LYS A 49 -21.32 8.25 8.70
N GLU A 50 -21.78 9.07 9.64
CA GLU A 50 -21.65 8.86 11.08
C GLU A 50 -22.65 7.83 11.65
N SER A 51 -23.87 7.77 11.11
CA SER A 51 -24.89 6.81 11.56
C SER A 51 -24.52 5.37 11.23
N THR A 52 -23.62 5.19 10.27
CA THR A 52 -23.23 3.87 9.78
C THR A 52 -22.15 3.21 10.63
N MET A 53 -21.25 4.00 11.23
CA MET A 53 -20.22 3.44 12.12
C MET A 53 -20.84 2.85 13.39
N LYS A 54 -21.87 3.49 13.93
CA LYS A 54 -22.65 2.97 15.07
C LYS A 54 -23.26 1.57 14.79
N ARG A 55 -23.43 1.18 13.52
CA ARG A 55 -23.94 -0.15 13.14
C ARG A 55 -22.99 -1.29 13.50
N TRP A 56 -21.68 -1.05 13.45
CA TRP A 56 -20.71 -2.08 13.84
C TRP A 56 -20.75 -2.35 15.34
N ASP A 57 -20.94 -1.33 16.19
CA ASP A 57 -21.11 -1.56 17.63
C ASP A 57 -22.38 -2.36 17.95
N ILE A 58 -23.50 -2.05 17.27
CA ILE A 58 -24.74 -2.83 17.34
C ILE A 58 -24.50 -4.27 16.85
N PHE A 59 -23.75 -4.44 15.76
CA PHE A 59 -23.41 -5.75 15.24
C PHE A 59 -22.67 -6.60 16.29
N TYR A 60 -21.64 -6.04 16.94
CA TYR A 60 -20.89 -6.74 17.98
C TYR A 60 -21.74 -7.06 19.21
N LYS A 61 -22.61 -6.13 19.63
CA LYS A 61 -23.58 -6.37 20.70
C LYS A 61 -24.47 -7.59 20.42
N ASN A 62 -24.87 -7.78 19.16
CA ASN A 62 -25.77 -8.87 18.76
C ASN A 62 -25.05 -10.20 18.49
N HIS A 63 -23.83 -10.18 17.94
CA HIS A 63 -23.15 -11.38 17.42
C HIS A 63 -22.02 -11.94 18.31
N LYS A 64 -21.65 -11.26 19.40
CA LYS A 64 -20.63 -11.71 20.37
C LYS A 64 -19.33 -12.17 19.66
N ASN A 65 -18.68 -13.23 20.15
CA ASN A 65 -17.36 -13.69 19.71
C ASN A 65 -17.36 -14.83 18.68
N LEU A 66 -18.51 -15.33 18.23
CA LEU A 66 -18.58 -16.54 17.39
C LEU A 66 -18.54 -16.27 15.88
N PHE A 67 -18.67 -15.00 15.48
CA PHE A 67 -18.84 -14.66 14.07
C PHE A 67 -17.52 -14.77 13.27
N PHE A 68 -16.41 -14.29 13.83
CA PHE A 68 -15.13 -14.25 13.13
C PHE A 68 -14.24 -15.43 13.52
N LYS A 69 -13.83 -16.21 12.52
CA LYS A 69 -12.87 -17.31 12.70
C LYS A 69 -11.46 -16.78 12.96
N PRO A 70 -10.64 -17.51 13.74
CA PRO A 70 -9.21 -17.21 13.89
C PRO A 70 -8.50 -17.04 12.54
N ARG A 71 -7.70 -16.00 12.41
CA ARG A 71 -7.00 -15.66 11.15
C ARG A 71 -5.67 -16.41 11.02
N ASN A 72 -5.74 -17.74 10.99
CA ASN A 72 -4.55 -18.63 10.93
C ASN A 72 -3.67 -18.39 9.70
N TRP A 73 -4.20 -17.77 8.65
CA TRP A 73 -3.43 -17.39 7.48
C TRP A 73 -2.43 -16.27 7.76
N LEU A 74 -2.57 -15.51 8.85
CA LEU A 74 -1.71 -14.37 9.19
C LEU A 74 -0.23 -14.77 9.25
N ILE A 75 0.06 -15.91 9.89
CA ILE A 75 1.41 -16.46 10.04
C ILE A 75 2.05 -16.76 8.67
N LEU A 76 1.25 -17.23 7.72
CA LEU A 76 1.73 -17.64 6.40
C LEU A 76 1.87 -16.45 5.45
N GLU A 77 0.96 -15.48 5.55
CA GLU A 77 0.89 -14.36 4.62
C GLU A 77 1.76 -13.18 5.02
N PHE A 78 1.96 -12.97 6.33
CA PHE A 78 2.78 -11.90 6.88
C PHE A 78 3.79 -12.44 7.92
N PRO A 79 4.68 -13.36 7.53
CA PRO A 79 5.65 -13.97 8.46
C PRO A 79 6.61 -12.93 9.07
N GLU A 80 6.86 -11.81 8.40
CA GLU A 80 7.80 -10.77 8.87
C GLU A 80 7.37 -10.14 10.20
N ILE A 81 6.07 -10.13 10.50
CA ILE A 81 5.50 -9.63 11.77
C ILE A 81 6.05 -10.42 12.97
N PHE A 82 6.34 -11.70 12.76
CA PHE A 82 6.80 -12.59 13.82
C PHE A 82 8.31 -12.55 14.02
N SER A 83 9.05 -11.87 13.13
CA SER A 83 10.51 -11.74 13.23
C SER A 83 10.95 -10.98 14.47
N ASP A 84 12.19 -11.22 14.91
CA ASP A 84 12.80 -10.52 16.05
C ASP A 84 13.03 -9.03 15.78
N SER A 85 12.98 -8.60 14.53
CA SER A 85 13.09 -7.19 14.15
C SER A 85 11.82 -6.37 14.43
N THR A 86 10.68 -7.03 14.65
CA THR A 86 9.39 -6.40 14.91
C THR A 86 9.04 -6.55 16.39
N GLN A 87 9.00 -5.44 17.13
CA GLN A 87 8.77 -5.48 18.57
C GLN A 87 7.45 -4.83 18.97
N ARG A 88 7.05 -3.74 18.29
CA ARG A 88 5.80 -3.02 18.61
C ARG A 88 4.81 -3.12 17.46
N ILE A 89 3.67 -3.76 17.72
CA ILE A 89 2.65 -4.06 16.72
C ILE A 89 1.33 -3.39 17.11
N LEU A 90 0.67 -2.75 16.15
CA LEU A 90 -0.68 -2.20 16.32
C LEU A 90 -1.67 -2.85 15.34
N GLU A 91 -2.80 -3.38 15.82
CA GLU A 91 -3.94 -3.72 14.97
C GLU A 91 -5.02 -2.63 15.02
N ILE A 92 -5.41 -2.12 13.85
CA ILE A 92 -6.47 -1.12 13.68
C ILE A 92 -7.78 -1.82 13.31
N GLY A 93 -8.84 -1.58 14.09
CA GLY A 93 -10.13 -2.26 13.88
C GLY A 93 -10.06 -3.73 14.26
N CYS A 94 -9.53 -4.03 15.44
CA CYS A 94 -9.25 -5.40 15.87
C CYS A 94 -10.52 -6.26 16.06
N GLY A 95 -11.70 -5.64 16.14
CA GLY A 95 -12.95 -6.33 16.39
C GLY A 95 -12.87 -7.16 17.66
N THR A 96 -13.22 -8.44 17.57
CA THR A 96 -13.14 -9.41 18.68
C THR A 96 -11.75 -10.06 18.84
N GLY A 97 -10.71 -9.55 18.16
CA GLY A 97 -9.32 -10.02 18.30
C GLY A 97 -8.96 -11.28 17.49
N SER A 98 -9.64 -11.54 16.37
CA SER A 98 -9.46 -12.79 15.60
C SER A 98 -8.07 -13.00 14.99
N SER A 99 -7.33 -11.92 14.73
CA SER A 99 -5.94 -11.96 14.24
C SER A 99 -4.93 -12.02 15.39
N LEU A 100 -5.27 -11.41 16.52
CA LEU A 100 -4.37 -11.26 17.68
C LEU A 100 -4.00 -12.57 18.35
N ILE A 101 -4.82 -13.62 18.20
CA ILE A 101 -4.57 -14.95 18.79
C ILE A 101 -3.16 -15.49 18.49
N HIS A 102 -2.58 -15.16 17.34
CA HIS A 102 -1.23 -15.60 16.96
C HIS A 102 -0.11 -14.76 17.58
N LEU A 103 -0.44 -13.60 18.16
CA LEU A 103 0.49 -12.64 18.74
C LEU A 103 0.49 -12.68 20.29
N GLN A 104 -0.42 -13.43 20.91
CA GLN A 104 -0.65 -13.44 22.36
C GLN A 104 0.52 -14.05 23.17
N ASP A 105 1.26 -15.00 22.60
CA ASP A 105 2.34 -15.74 23.28
C ASP A 105 3.73 -15.22 22.86
N THR A 106 3.84 -13.93 22.58
CA THR A 106 5.09 -13.31 22.13
C THR A 106 5.62 -12.33 23.18
N THR A 107 6.93 -12.10 23.20
CA THR A 107 7.53 -11.05 24.03
C THR A 107 7.32 -9.63 23.47
N LYS A 108 6.57 -9.51 22.36
CA LYS A 108 6.35 -8.26 21.63
C LYS A 108 5.30 -7.41 22.36
N GLU A 109 5.37 -6.09 22.18
CA GLU A 109 4.35 -5.17 22.69
C GLU A 109 3.21 -5.08 21.67
N ILE A 110 2.06 -5.64 22.02
CA ILE A 110 0.89 -5.69 21.13
C ILE A 110 -0.14 -4.67 21.58
N TYR A 111 -0.55 -3.84 20.63
CA TYR A 111 -1.59 -2.84 20.78
C TYR A 111 -2.72 -3.15 19.81
N ALA A 112 -3.96 -2.92 20.25
CA ALA A 112 -5.13 -3.17 19.42
C ALA A 112 -6.22 -2.15 19.74
N CYS A 113 -6.81 -1.55 18.71
CA CYS A 113 -7.89 -0.61 18.88
C CYS A 113 -9.11 -0.92 18.02
N ASP A 114 -10.25 -0.53 18.55
CA ASP A 114 -11.52 -0.52 17.86
C ASP A 114 -12.34 0.65 18.41
N PHE A 115 -13.28 1.17 17.62
CA PHE A 115 -14.20 2.22 18.07
C PHE A 115 -15.36 1.61 18.89
N SER A 116 -15.62 0.30 18.75
CA SER A 116 -16.68 -0.41 19.46
C SER A 116 -16.18 -0.92 20.82
N ILE A 117 -16.81 -0.42 21.89
CA ILE A 117 -16.56 -0.92 23.25
C ILE A 117 -16.97 -2.39 23.41
N ASN A 118 -18.03 -2.82 22.72
CA ASN A 118 -18.49 -4.21 22.72
C ASN A 118 -17.44 -5.13 22.08
N ALA A 119 -16.87 -4.73 20.94
CA ALA A 119 -15.79 -5.46 20.28
C ALA A 119 -14.58 -5.67 21.21
N LEU A 120 -14.10 -4.57 21.82
CA LEU A 120 -12.95 -4.60 22.74
C LEU A 120 -13.23 -5.44 23.98
N THR A 121 -14.45 -5.40 24.51
CA THR A 121 -14.84 -6.24 25.65
C THR A 121 -14.72 -7.73 25.31
N HIS A 122 -15.15 -8.13 24.11
CA HIS A 122 -14.99 -9.50 23.64
C HIS A 122 -13.54 -9.86 23.34
N ALA A 123 -12.76 -8.95 22.76
CA ALA A 123 -11.35 -9.17 22.45
C ALA A 123 -10.53 -9.40 23.74
N LYS A 124 -10.72 -8.54 24.75
CA LYS A 124 -10.07 -8.66 26.07
C LYS A 124 -10.37 -9.99 26.75
N LYS A 125 -11.61 -10.47 26.66
CA LYS A 125 -12.02 -11.76 27.28
C LYS A 125 -11.31 -12.97 26.67
N ASN A 126 -10.94 -12.90 25.39
CA ASN A 126 -10.34 -14.01 24.64
C ASN A 126 -8.83 -13.81 24.40
N SER A 127 -8.19 -12.89 25.13
CA SER A 127 -6.78 -12.55 24.95
C SER A 127 -5.99 -12.60 26.25
N SER A 128 -4.70 -12.90 26.14
CA SER A 128 -3.72 -12.73 27.21
C SER A 128 -3.70 -11.29 27.75
N SER A 129 -3.34 -11.12 29.04
CA SER A 129 -3.21 -9.83 29.71
C SER A 129 -2.12 -8.93 29.14
N GLN A 130 -1.27 -9.44 28.25
CA GLN A 130 -0.15 -8.71 27.65
C GLN A 130 -0.55 -7.77 26.50
N ILE A 131 -1.77 -7.90 25.95
CA ILE A 131 -2.24 -7.02 24.86
C ILE A 131 -2.86 -5.74 25.43
N THR A 132 -2.37 -4.59 24.95
CA THR A 132 -2.93 -3.28 25.28
C THR A 132 -4.08 -2.94 24.33
N PHE A 133 -5.30 -3.06 24.84
CA PHE A 133 -6.52 -2.68 24.11
C PHE A 133 -6.98 -1.28 24.48
N PHE A 134 -7.24 -0.43 23.48
CA PHE A 134 -7.73 0.94 23.69
C PHE A 134 -8.89 1.30 22.74
N LEU A 135 -9.82 2.12 23.24
CA LEU A 135 -10.94 2.62 22.47
C LEU A 135 -10.46 3.77 21.58
N HIS A 136 -10.61 3.65 20.27
CA HIS A 136 -10.26 4.73 19.36
C HIS A 136 -11.06 4.63 18.07
N ASP A 137 -11.67 5.75 17.70
CA ASP A 137 -12.24 5.93 16.37
C ASP A 137 -11.15 6.41 15.41
N ILE A 138 -10.72 5.53 14.51
CA ILE A 138 -9.67 5.85 13.54
C ILE A 138 -10.07 6.96 12.56
N THR A 139 -11.37 7.20 12.36
CA THR A 139 -11.92 8.25 11.49
C THR A 139 -11.97 9.62 12.16
N SER A 140 -11.85 9.67 13.49
CA SER A 140 -11.86 10.92 14.25
C SER A 140 -10.66 11.82 13.90
N THR A 141 -10.70 13.08 14.33
CA THR A 141 -9.56 14.00 14.21
C THR A 141 -8.48 13.76 15.26
N GLU A 142 -8.75 12.94 16.28
CA GLU A 142 -7.79 12.66 17.35
C GLU A 142 -6.65 11.77 16.86
N GLU A 143 -5.45 12.03 17.36
CA GLU A 143 -4.28 11.19 17.10
C GLU A 143 -4.35 9.87 17.87
N LEU A 144 -3.59 8.88 17.38
CA LEU A 144 -3.42 7.64 18.14
C LEU A 144 -2.66 7.94 19.44
N PRO A 145 -3.10 7.40 20.59
CA PRO A 145 -2.47 7.64 21.89
C PRO A 145 -1.09 7.01 22.04
N TYR A 146 -0.70 6.17 21.07
CA TYR A 146 0.58 5.47 21.01
C TYR A 146 1.19 5.67 19.61
N SER A 147 2.51 5.70 19.55
CA SER A 147 3.30 5.88 18.32
C SER A 147 4.56 5.02 18.37
N ASN A 148 5.41 5.05 17.34
CA ASN A 148 6.62 4.24 17.17
C ASN A 148 6.34 2.74 17.00
N PHE A 149 5.38 2.41 16.13
CA PHE A 149 5.10 1.02 15.75
C PHE A 149 6.01 0.53 14.63
N ASP A 150 6.52 -0.68 14.77
CA ASP A 150 7.31 -1.35 13.72
C ASP A 150 6.38 -1.97 12.67
N ALA A 151 5.20 -2.43 13.11
CA ALA A 151 4.19 -3.01 12.26
C ALA A 151 2.79 -2.52 12.62
N ILE A 152 2.00 -2.17 11.61
CA ILE A 152 0.56 -1.93 11.74
C ILE A 152 -0.19 -2.96 10.90
N LEU A 153 -1.13 -3.66 11.53
CA LEU A 153 -2.10 -4.53 10.87
C LEU A 153 -3.35 -3.74 10.49
N LEU A 154 -3.67 -3.75 9.20
CA LEU A 154 -4.87 -3.14 8.65
C LEU A 154 -5.65 -4.20 7.86
N ILE A 155 -6.39 -5.03 8.59
CA ILE A 155 -6.97 -6.28 8.09
C ILE A 155 -8.50 -6.20 8.12
N PHE A 156 -9.13 -6.12 6.95
CA PHE A 156 -10.58 -5.99 6.75
C PHE A 156 -11.20 -4.79 7.49
N THR A 157 -10.44 -3.70 7.59
CA THR A 157 -10.84 -2.50 8.33
C THR A 157 -11.31 -1.40 7.40
N LEU A 158 -10.54 -1.05 6.37
CA LEU A 158 -10.87 0.10 5.51
C LEU A 158 -12.15 -0.13 4.70
N SER A 159 -12.42 -1.37 4.30
CA SER A 159 -13.66 -1.70 3.58
C SER A 159 -14.93 -1.45 4.39
N SER A 160 -14.80 -1.41 5.71
CA SER A 160 -15.90 -1.15 6.64
C SER A 160 -16.16 0.35 6.86
N ILE A 161 -15.29 1.21 6.33
CA ILE A 161 -15.25 2.66 6.53
C ILE A 161 -15.52 3.37 5.20
N HIS A 162 -16.24 4.49 5.26
CA HIS A 162 -16.53 5.29 4.07
C HIS A 162 -15.22 5.81 3.42
N PRO A 163 -15.05 5.72 2.08
CA PRO A 163 -13.81 6.04 1.39
C PRO A 163 -13.25 7.44 1.64
N SER A 164 -14.12 8.42 1.94
CA SER A 164 -13.69 9.78 2.26
C SER A 164 -12.76 9.89 3.48
N PHE A 165 -12.70 8.87 4.35
CA PHE A 165 -11.80 8.86 5.50
C PHE A 165 -10.45 8.19 5.23
N HIS A 166 -10.33 7.40 4.15
CA HIS A 166 -9.15 6.54 3.94
C HIS A 166 -7.84 7.35 3.87
N GLN A 167 -7.84 8.49 3.17
CA GLN A 167 -6.67 9.36 3.07
C GLN A 167 -6.19 9.87 4.44
N ASN A 168 -7.12 10.32 5.30
CA ASN A 168 -6.77 10.79 6.64
C ASN A 168 -6.25 9.64 7.50
N ILE A 169 -6.91 8.48 7.45
CA ILE A 169 -6.50 7.27 8.18
C ILE A 169 -5.06 6.91 7.83
N ILE A 170 -4.71 6.78 6.54
CA ILE A 170 -3.35 6.40 6.15
C ILE A 170 -2.32 7.45 6.57
N SER A 171 -2.65 8.74 6.49
CA SER A 171 -1.79 9.82 7.00
C SER A 171 -1.56 9.73 8.52
N LYS A 172 -2.61 9.42 9.29
CA LYS A 172 -2.52 9.18 10.74
C LYS A 172 -1.65 7.95 11.07
N LEU A 173 -1.85 6.83 10.37
CA LEU A 173 -1.03 5.62 10.56
C LEU A 173 0.44 5.85 10.19
N SER A 174 0.71 6.65 9.16
CA SER A 174 2.08 7.04 8.81
C SER A 174 2.78 7.75 9.97
N ARG A 175 2.08 8.62 10.70
CA ARG A 175 2.66 9.35 11.84
C ARG A 175 2.91 8.46 13.07
N SER A 176 2.11 7.41 13.27
CA SER A 176 2.31 6.47 14.39
C SER A 176 3.37 5.40 14.11
N LEU A 177 3.82 5.20 12.87
CA LEU A 177 4.90 4.26 12.55
C LEU A 177 6.30 4.80 12.88
N SER A 178 7.14 3.91 13.38
CA SER A 178 8.60 4.09 13.42
C SER A 178 9.18 4.31 12.02
N PRO A 179 10.38 4.91 11.89
CA PRO A 179 11.12 4.90 10.62
C PRO A 179 11.29 3.46 10.11
N ASN A 180 11.04 3.22 8.81
CA ASN A 180 11.00 1.89 8.18
C ASN A 180 9.89 0.95 8.71
N GLY A 181 8.98 1.44 9.56
CA GLY A 181 7.82 0.69 9.99
C GLY A 181 6.90 0.34 8.82
N LYS A 182 6.19 -0.77 8.92
CA LYS A 182 5.40 -1.33 7.82
C LYS A 182 3.92 -1.41 8.15
N ILE A 183 3.08 -1.22 7.13
CA ILE A 183 1.65 -1.55 7.18
C ILE A 183 1.44 -2.85 6.41
N TYR A 184 0.81 -3.82 7.07
CA TYR A 184 0.37 -5.08 6.50
C TYR A 184 -1.13 -4.99 6.26
N PHE A 185 -1.50 -4.92 4.99
CA PHE A 185 -2.84 -4.62 4.54
C PHE A 185 -3.48 -5.84 3.90
N LYS A 186 -4.72 -6.14 4.29
CA LYS A 186 -5.55 -7.12 3.58
C LYS A 186 -7.01 -6.73 3.64
N ASP A 187 -7.69 -6.62 2.50
CA ASP A 187 -9.10 -6.23 2.47
C ASP A 187 -9.86 -6.77 1.24
N TYR A 188 -11.16 -6.46 1.12
CA TYR A 188 -11.98 -6.85 -0.03
C TYR A 188 -11.50 -6.18 -1.31
N CYS A 189 -11.39 -6.97 -2.39
CA CYS A 189 -11.03 -6.47 -3.71
C CYS A 189 -12.24 -6.40 -4.63
N HIS A 190 -12.17 -5.49 -5.59
CA HIS A 190 -13.06 -5.41 -6.73
C HIS A 190 -13.25 -6.79 -7.40
N MET A 191 -14.49 -7.10 -7.76
CA MET A 191 -14.97 -8.39 -8.29
C MET A 191 -14.98 -9.57 -7.31
N ASP A 192 -14.82 -9.36 -6.01
CA ASP A 192 -15.07 -10.42 -5.03
C ASP A 192 -16.52 -10.92 -5.12
N LEU A 193 -16.74 -12.21 -4.89
CA LEU A 193 -18.08 -12.80 -4.85
C LEU A 193 -19.02 -12.08 -3.86
N ALA A 194 -18.51 -11.51 -2.76
CA ALA A 194 -19.35 -10.72 -1.86
C ALA A 194 -19.91 -9.47 -2.57
N GLN A 195 -19.12 -8.80 -3.41
CA GLN A 195 -19.57 -7.67 -4.24
C GLN A 195 -20.66 -8.10 -5.22
N LEU A 196 -20.44 -9.24 -5.87
CA LEU A 196 -21.36 -9.80 -6.86
C LEU A 196 -22.71 -10.26 -6.28
N ARG A 197 -22.85 -10.32 -4.96
CA ARG A 197 -24.10 -10.71 -4.28
C ARG A 197 -24.94 -9.53 -3.81
N PHE A 198 -24.42 -8.31 -3.82
CA PHE A 198 -25.21 -7.14 -3.43
C PHE A 198 -26.29 -6.82 -4.46
N LYS A 199 -27.45 -6.42 -3.95
CA LYS A 199 -28.61 -5.99 -4.75
C LYS A 199 -28.50 -4.49 -5.10
N PRO A 200 -29.16 -4.02 -6.18
CA PRO A 200 -29.11 -2.60 -6.59
C PRO A 200 -29.55 -1.61 -5.50
N ASN A 201 -30.52 -1.98 -4.66
CA ASN A 201 -30.98 -1.14 -3.56
C ASN A 201 -29.93 -0.97 -2.45
N GLN A 202 -28.93 -1.85 -2.38
CA GLN A 202 -27.83 -1.82 -1.41
C GLN A 202 -26.61 -1.03 -1.89
N VAL A 203 -26.55 -0.66 -3.18
CA VAL A 203 -25.48 0.19 -3.72
C VAL A 203 -25.63 1.59 -3.17
N LEU A 204 -24.55 2.15 -2.62
CA LEU A 204 -24.51 3.51 -2.07
C LEU A 204 -23.71 4.45 -2.98
N ASN A 205 -22.58 3.99 -3.51
CA ASN A 205 -21.70 4.72 -4.42
C ASN A 205 -20.82 3.72 -5.21
N LYS A 206 -19.94 4.20 -6.10
CA LYS A 206 -18.96 3.37 -6.79
C LYS A 206 -18.23 2.47 -5.79
N ASN A 207 -18.30 1.17 -6.01
CA ASN A 207 -17.72 0.12 -5.18
C ASN A 207 -18.13 0.13 -3.68
N LEU A 208 -19.10 0.96 -3.27
CA LEU A 208 -19.55 1.09 -1.88
C LEU A 208 -20.98 0.56 -1.71
N TYR A 209 -21.15 -0.35 -0.76
CA TYR A 209 -22.40 -1.06 -0.52
C TYR A 209 -22.81 -1.04 0.95
N LYS A 210 -24.11 -1.15 1.21
CA LYS A 210 -24.70 -1.30 2.55
C LYS A 210 -25.24 -2.71 2.77
N ARG A 211 -24.80 -3.37 3.84
CA ARG A 211 -25.32 -4.68 4.27
C ARG A 211 -26.71 -4.54 4.89
N GLY A 212 -27.40 -5.67 5.04
CA GLY A 212 -28.75 -5.71 5.62
C GLY A 212 -28.81 -5.25 7.08
N ASP A 213 -27.73 -5.45 7.85
CA ASP A 213 -27.57 -4.92 9.23
C ASP A 213 -27.24 -3.41 9.26
N GLY A 214 -26.99 -2.82 8.09
CA GLY A 214 -26.65 -1.43 7.90
C GLY A 214 -25.16 -1.13 7.86
N THR A 215 -24.26 -2.09 8.08
CA THR A 215 -22.80 -1.90 7.99
C THR A 215 -22.33 -1.72 6.54
N LEU A 216 -21.15 -1.14 6.33
CA LEU A 216 -20.59 -0.90 4.99
C LEU A 216 -19.75 -2.09 4.49
N ALA A 217 -19.65 -2.16 3.17
CA ALA A 217 -18.65 -2.94 2.46
C ALA A 217 -18.17 -2.17 1.24
N TYR A 218 -16.88 -1.86 1.21
CA TYR A 218 -16.20 -1.27 0.07
C TYR A 218 -15.24 -2.28 -0.58
N PHE A 219 -15.11 -2.22 -1.90
CA PHE A 219 -14.33 -3.17 -2.69
C PHE A 219 -13.25 -2.43 -3.49
N PHE A 220 -11.99 -2.64 -3.10
CA PHE A 220 -10.87 -1.85 -3.59
C PHE A 220 -10.36 -2.30 -4.96
N GLU A 221 -10.00 -1.33 -5.79
CA GLU A 221 -9.15 -1.54 -6.95
C GLU A 221 -7.66 -1.51 -6.53
N VAL A 222 -6.77 -2.15 -7.29
CA VAL A 222 -5.36 -2.26 -6.91
C VAL A 222 -4.65 -0.91 -7.02
N GLU A 223 -4.96 -0.20 -8.09
CA GLU A 223 -4.43 1.11 -8.45
C GLU A 223 -4.84 2.17 -7.42
N GLU A 224 -6.05 2.04 -6.86
CA GLU A 224 -6.56 2.90 -5.78
C GLU A 224 -5.71 2.75 -4.52
N ILE A 225 -5.44 1.51 -4.08
CA ILE A 225 -4.61 1.25 -2.90
C ILE A 225 -3.16 1.67 -3.15
N HIS A 226 -2.61 1.39 -4.33
CA HIS A 226 -1.28 1.85 -4.70
C HIS A 226 -1.17 3.37 -4.54
N SER A 227 -2.11 4.11 -5.15
CA SER A 227 -2.13 5.58 -5.12
C SER A 227 -2.33 6.10 -3.69
N LEU A 228 -3.24 5.51 -2.92
CA LEU A 228 -3.51 5.90 -1.54
C LEU A 228 -2.25 5.82 -0.67
N PHE A 229 -1.49 4.74 -0.77
CA PHE A 229 -0.27 4.59 0.03
C PHE A 229 0.90 5.43 -0.51
N SER A 230 1.12 5.47 -1.83
CA SER A 230 2.17 6.30 -2.43
C SER A 230 2.00 7.79 -2.12
N ASN A 231 0.75 8.30 -2.14
CA ASN A 231 0.45 9.69 -1.78
C ASN A 231 0.73 10.03 -0.30
N ASN A 232 0.91 9.01 0.54
CA ASN A 232 1.26 9.15 1.95
C ASN A 232 2.73 8.78 2.24
N TYR A 233 3.59 8.84 1.22
CA TYR A 233 5.04 8.58 1.33
C TYR A 233 5.38 7.16 1.81
N PHE A 234 4.61 6.19 1.34
CA PHE A 234 4.93 4.78 1.51
C PHE A 234 5.54 4.19 0.24
N ASN A 235 6.58 3.39 0.44
CA ASN A 235 7.08 2.47 -0.56
C ASN A 235 6.25 1.20 -0.58
N VAL A 236 5.74 0.84 -1.76
CA VAL A 236 4.98 -0.38 -1.98
C VAL A 236 5.97 -1.53 -2.12
N LEU A 237 6.11 -2.37 -1.07
CA LEU A 237 6.99 -3.53 -1.11
C LEU A 237 6.33 -4.72 -1.83
N SER A 238 5.01 -4.88 -1.64
CA SER A 238 4.20 -5.90 -2.28
C SER A 238 2.76 -5.40 -2.37
N LEU A 239 2.09 -5.65 -3.50
CA LEU A 239 0.67 -5.37 -3.67
C LEU A 239 0.10 -6.27 -4.78
N PHE A 240 -0.87 -7.12 -4.45
CA PHE A 240 -1.46 -8.04 -5.42
C PHE A 240 -2.89 -8.46 -5.04
N LYS A 241 -3.61 -9.07 -5.99
CA LYS A 241 -4.92 -9.70 -5.78
C LYS A 241 -4.73 -11.15 -5.30
N ASP A 242 -5.17 -11.45 -4.09
CA ASP A 242 -5.26 -12.81 -3.56
C ASP A 242 -6.58 -13.44 -4.03
N LYS A 243 -6.48 -14.31 -5.03
CA LYS A 243 -7.62 -14.99 -5.67
C LYS A 243 -7.69 -16.43 -5.18
N ARG A 244 -8.83 -16.83 -4.61
CA ARG A 244 -9.03 -18.18 -4.09
C ARG A 244 -10.37 -18.75 -4.51
N LEU A 245 -10.35 -19.96 -5.05
CA LEU A 245 -11.57 -20.76 -5.22
C LEU A 245 -11.82 -21.52 -3.93
N LEU A 246 -12.87 -21.15 -3.20
CA LEU A 246 -13.33 -21.89 -2.02
C LEU A 246 -14.44 -22.86 -2.41
N ILE A 247 -14.33 -24.10 -1.93
CA ILE A 247 -15.26 -25.17 -2.29
C ILE A 247 -15.93 -25.69 -1.03
N ASN A 248 -17.25 -25.51 -0.97
CA ASN A 248 -18.07 -26.22 -0.02
C ASN A 248 -18.46 -27.58 -0.62
N ARG A 249 -17.66 -28.61 -0.32
CA ARG A 249 -17.85 -29.96 -0.85
C ARG A 249 -19.21 -30.58 -0.46
N LYS A 250 -19.76 -30.25 0.71
CA LYS A 250 -21.08 -30.76 1.15
C LYS A 250 -22.22 -30.21 0.30
N LYS A 251 -22.16 -28.93 -0.06
CA LYS A 251 -23.20 -28.25 -0.84
C LYS A 251 -22.89 -28.19 -2.34
N LYS A 252 -21.73 -28.70 -2.76
CA LYS A 252 -21.16 -28.51 -4.10
C LYS A 252 -21.23 -27.04 -4.55
N LEU A 253 -20.88 -26.13 -3.63
CA LEU A 253 -20.87 -24.70 -3.90
C LEU A 253 -19.45 -24.21 -4.10
N GLU A 254 -19.25 -23.53 -5.20
CA GLU A 254 -18.01 -22.89 -5.59
C GLU A 254 -18.10 -21.40 -5.28
N MET A 255 -17.05 -20.87 -4.69
CA MET A 255 -17.02 -19.49 -4.24
C MET A 255 -15.67 -18.90 -4.57
N LEU A 256 -15.58 -18.20 -5.70
CA LEU A 256 -14.37 -17.46 -6.03
C LEU A 256 -14.29 -16.20 -5.17
N ARG A 257 -13.24 -16.10 -4.37
CA ARG A 257 -12.98 -14.97 -3.49
C ARG A 257 -11.79 -14.18 -4.00
N VAL A 258 -11.89 -12.87 -3.95
CA VAL A 258 -10.84 -11.96 -4.36
C VAL A 258 -10.60 -10.97 -3.24
N TRP A 259 -9.37 -10.94 -2.75
CA TRP A 259 -8.90 -9.97 -1.77
C TRP A 259 -7.72 -9.20 -2.34
N ILE A 260 -7.44 -8.06 -1.74
CA ILE A 260 -6.23 -7.30 -2.00
C ILE A 260 -5.30 -7.48 -0.81
N GLN A 261 -4.04 -7.75 -1.06
CA GLN A 261 -3.01 -7.92 -0.04
C GLN A 261 -1.82 -7.02 -0.39
N GLY A 262 -1.33 -6.28 0.60
CA GLY A 262 -0.19 -5.39 0.41
C GLY A 262 0.69 -5.22 1.64
N ILE A 263 1.95 -4.88 1.40
CA ILE A 263 2.93 -4.51 2.42
C ILE A 263 3.54 -3.17 2.01
N PHE A 264 3.42 -2.18 2.89
CA PHE A 264 3.82 -0.81 2.63
C PHE A 264 4.82 -0.36 3.69
N CYS A 265 5.97 0.15 3.27
CA CYS A 265 7.02 0.61 4.16
C CYS A 265 7.00 2.14 4.22
N LYS A 266 6.96 2.72 5.42
CA LYS A 266 7.11 4.16 5.60
C LYS A 266 8.50 4.56 5.14
N GLU A 267 8.58 5.43 4.14
CA GLU A 267 9.86 5.96 3.70
C GLU A 267 10.56 6.68 4.86
N LYS A 268 11.88 6.48 4.97
CA LYS A 268 12.73 7.34 5.77
C LYS A 268 12.67 8.74 5.15
N ASN A 269 11.72 9.54 5.61
CA ASN A 269 11.62 10.94 5.22
C ASN A 269 12.76 11.73 5.88
N ASN A 270 13.96 11.59 5.33
CA ASN A 270 15.07 12.50 5.62
C ASN A 270 14.62 13.96 5.42
N GLU A 271 13.67 14.23 4.52
CA GLU A 271 13.16 15.58 4.28
C GLU A 271 12.22 16.12 5.38
N LEU A 272 11.30 15.32 5.95
CA LEU A 272 10.44 15.80 7.05
C LEU A 272 11.22 15.93 8.36
N GLU A 273 12.15 15.02 8.64
CA GLU A 273 13.09 15.19 9.74
C GLU A 273 13.91 16.46 9.54
N ASN A 274 14.49 16.71 8.36
CA ASN A 274 15.29 17.92 8.09
C ASN A 274 14.49 19.24 8.05
N ARG A 275 13.16 19.18 7.86
CA ARG A 275 12.26 20.34 7.86
C ARG A 275 11.56 20.59 9.20
N SER A 276 11.55 19.60 10.10
CA SER A 276 10.96 19.75 11.44
C SER A 276 11.62 20.88 12.22
N ILE A 277 10.79 21.73 12.85
CA ILE A 277 11.23 22.83 13.72
C ILE A 277 12.09 22.28 14.87
N ASP A 278 11.80 21.05 15.29
CA ASP A 278 12.46 20.37 16.40
C ASP A 278 13.72 19.61 16.03
N ASN A 279 14.13 19.61 14.76
CA ASN A 279 15.35 18.92 14.35
C ASN A 279 16.58 19.53 15.04
N PRO A 280 17.39 18.74 15.78
CA PRO A 280 18.55 19.23 16.53
C PRO A 280 19.66 19.81 15.64
N VAL A 281 19.83 19.30 14.42
CA VAL A 281 20.73 19.85 13.39
C VAL A 281 20.24 21.24 12.94
N ARG A 282 18.93 21.38 12.71
CA ARG A 282 18.28 22.64 12.32
C ARG A 282 18.28 23.69 13.44
N LYS A 283 18.09 23.26 14.69
CA LYS A 283 18.28 24.04 15.93
C LYS A 283 19.77 24.33 16.24
N LYS A 284 20.71 23.79 15.45
CA LYS A 284 22.17 23.95 15.60
C LYS A 284 22.68 23.56 17.00
N LEU A 285 22.09 22.51 17.58
CA LEU A 285 22.49 22.01 18.90
C LEU A 285 23.91 21.42 18.85
N ARG A 286 24.69 21.66 19.90
CA ARG A 286 26.06 21.18 20.03
C ARG A 286 26.08 19.65 20.11
N GLY A 287 26.96 19.01 19.33
CA GLY A 287 27.11 17.54 19.29
C GLY A 287 26.46 16.84 18.08
N TYR A 288 25.64 17.56 17.31
CA TYR A 288 25.02 17.06 16.08
C TYR A 288 25.75 17.55 14.83
N LEU A 289 25.44 16.93 13.68
CA LEU A 289 25.94 17.35 12.36
C LEU A 289 25.65 18.83 12.11
N ARG A 290 26.59 19.55 11.49
CA ARG A 290 26.40 20.98 11.17
C ARG A 290 25.50 21.14 9.95
N MET A 291 24.58 22.11 10.00
CA MET A 291 23.80 22.51 8.83
C MET A 291 24.71 23.02 7.70
N PRO A 292 24.41 22.68 6.43
CA PRO A 292 25.13 23.25 5.30
C PRO A 292 25.03 24.78 5.32
N SER A 293 26.17 25.45 5.31
CA SER A 293 26.29 26.91 5.23
C SER A 293 27.06 27.32 3.98
N LYS A 294 27.11 28.62 3.68
CA LYS A 294 27.93 29.14 2.57
C LYS A 294 29.38 28.69 2.76
N GLY A 295 29.85 27.77 1.91
CA GLY A 295 31.17 27.14 2.01
C GLY A 295 31.16 25.62 2.23
N TYR A 296 30.03 25.03 2.60
CA TYR A 296 29.87 23.56 2.65
C TYR A 296 30.07 22.97 1.25
N LYS A 297 30.98 22.00 1.13
CA LYS A 297 31.26 21.29 -0.12
C LYS A 297 31.03 19.80 0.10
N SER A 298 30.46 19.14 -0.89
CA SER A 298 30.43 17.68 -0.94
C SER A 298 31.85 17.12 -0.90
N ASP A 299 32.01 15.93 -0.31
CA ASP A 299 33.28 15.21 -0.31
C ASP A 299 33.84 15.10 -1.73
N ASN A 300 35.16 15.22 -1.86
CA ASN A 300 35.82 15.30 -3.16
C ASN A 300 35.54 14.07 -4.05
N ILE A 301 35.28 12.91 -3.41
CA ILE A 301 35.00 11.63 -4.05
C ILE A 301 33.65 11.64 -4.79
N ILE A 302 32.61 12.18 -4.14
CA ILE A 302 31.23 12.24 -4.69
C ILE A 302 30.93 13.56 -5.41
N ARG A 303 31.84 14.53 -5.32
CA ARG A 303 31.71 15.82 -5.96
C ARG A 303 31.60 15.63 -7.49
N HIS A 304 30.58 16.26 -8.08
CA HIS A 304 30.28 16.21 -9.52
C HIS A 304 29.71 14.87 -10.05
N ILE A 305 29.41 13.90 -9.18
CA ILE A 305 28.63 12.71 -9.54
C ILE A 305 27.14 13.04 -9.51
N LEU A 306 26.41 12.63 -10.54
CA LEU A 306 24.97 12.81 -10.69
C LEU A 306 24.19 11.67 -9.99
N PRO A 307 22.87 11.84 -9.73
CA PRO A 307 22.04 10.79 -9.13
C PRO A 307 22.02 9.47 -9.90
N ASN A 308 22.31 9.49 -11.20
CA ASN A 308 22.45 8.31 -12.06
C ASN A 308 23.85 7.68 -12.01
N SER A 309 24.69 8.06 -11.03
CA SER A 309 26.06 7.58 -10.80
C SER A 309 27.11 7.98 -11.85
N TYR A 310 26.77 8.80 -12.84
CA TYR A 310 27.73 9.30 -13.83
C TYR A 310 28.31 10.68 -13.47
N LYS A 311 29.52 10.98 -13.96
CA LYS A 311 30.07 12.34 -14.00
C LYS A 311 29.70 13.01 -15.33
N LYS A 312 29.23 14.25 -15.29
CA LYS A 312 28.87 14.99 -16.52
C LYS A 312 30.10 15.58 -17.20
N VAL A 313 30.18 15.45 -18.52
CA VAL A 313 31.15 16.12 -19.38
C VAL A 313 30.41 16.93 -20.44
N ILE A 314 30.84 18.17 -20.66
CA ILE A 314 30.27 19.02 -21.70
C ILE A 314 30.94 18.68 -23.03
N VAL A 315 30.16 18.33 -24.04
CA VAL A 315 30.64 17.98 -25.38
C VAL A 315 30.11 18.97 -26.42
N SER A 316 30.96 19.36 -27.37
CA SER A 316 30.60 20.32 -28.42
C SER A 316 30.73 19.75 -29.84
N ASN A 317 31.43 18.62 -29.99
CA ASN A 317 31.66 17.95 -31.26
C ASN A 317 31.76 16.42 -31.08
N ILE A 318 31.84 15.69 -32.20
CA ILE A 318 31.92 14.22 -32.20
C ILE A 318 33.24 13.71 -31.62
N LYS A 319 34.37 14.41 -31.83
CA LYS A 319 35.66 14.00 -31.27
C LYS A 319 35.64 14.04 -29.74
N ASP A 320 34.98 15.03 -29.14
CA ASP A 320 34.77 15.11 -27.69
C ASP A 320 33.97 13.91 -27.17
N LEU A 321 33.00 13.44 -27.97
CA LEU A 321 32.16 12.29 -27.65
C LEU A 321 32.94 10.97 -27.79
N GLU A 322 33.76 10.82 -28.84
CA GLU A 322 34.62 9.65 -29.05
C GLU A 322 35.69 9.52 -27.95
N ALA A 323 36.17 10.64 -27.40
CA ALA A 323 37.05 10.61 -26.23
C ALA A 323 36.38 10.00 -24.98
N LEU A 324 35.04 9.95 -24.93
CA LEU A 324 34.28 9.34 -23.84
C LEU A 324 34.00 7.85 -24.07
N THR A 325 34.30 7.28 -25.24
CA THR A 325 33.98 5.88 -25.56
C THR A 325 34.61 4.89 -24.57
N SER A 326 35.88 5.08 -24.21
CA SER A 326 36.58 4.23 -23.23
C SER A 326 36.19 4.52 -21.77
N LEU A 327 35.44 5.60 -21.53
CA LEU A 327 35.08 6.11 -20.21
C LEU A 327 33.55 6.14 -19.98
N ASN A 328 32.77 5.52 -20.88
CA ASN A 328 31.31 5.53 -20.90
C ASN A 328 30.67 4.87 -19.67
N ARG A 329 31.42 4.09 -18.88
CA ARG A 329 30.99 3.53 -17.59
C ARG A 329 30.94 4.54 -16.45
N PHE A 330 31.68 5.64 -16.56
CA PHE A 330 31.82 6.63 -15.48
C PHE A 330 31.33 8.02 -15.87
N TYR A 331 31.26 8.32 -17.18
CA TYR A 331 30.93 9.64 -17.68
C TYR A 331 29.71 9.62 -18.61
N CYS A 332 28.92 10.68 -18.53
CA CYS A 332 27.80 10.96 -19.43
C CYS A 332 28.02 12.31 -20.12
N ALA A 333 27.46 12.44 -21.31
CA ALA A 333 27.62 13.62 -22.14
C ALA A 333 26.47 14.62 -21.92
N GLN A 334 26.82 15.90 -21.84
CA GLN A 334 25.89 17.02 -21.93
C GLN A 334 26.30 17.88 -23.13
N ILE A 335 25.42 17.99 -24.12
CA ILE A 335 25.71 18.79 -25.32
C ILE A 335 25.73 20.27 -24.94
N ALA A 336 26.80 20.98 -25.30
CA ALA A 336 26.97 22.40 -25.03
C ALA A 336 25.82 23.22 -25.62
N HIS A 337 25.48 24.33 -24.95
CA HIS A 337 24.38 25.21 -25.36
C HIS A 337 24.62 25.91 -26.70
N GLU A 338 25.88 26.02 -27.13
CA GLU A 338 26.27 26.68 -28.39
C GLU A 338 26.06 25.77 -29.62
N VAL A 339 25.85 24.47 -29.43
CA VAL A 339 25.68 23.52 -30.55
C VAL A 339 24.28 23.67 -31.16
N GLY A 340 24.24 23.94 -32.47
CA GLY A 340 23.01 24.07 -33.27
C GLY A 340 22.34 22.72 -33.58
N ALA A 341 21.03 22.75 -33.86
CA ALA A 341 20.16 21.56 -33.96
C ALA A 341 20.70 20.44 -34.87
N LYS A 342 21.14 20.78 -36.10
CA LYS A 342 21.70 19.79 -37.05
C LYS A 342 22.86 18.98 -36.46
N LYS A 343 23.79 19.66 -35.79
CA LYS A 343 24.96 19.03 -35.17
C LYS A 343 24.60 18.30 -33.88
N ARG A 344 23.53 18.70 -33.18
CA ARG A 344 23.00 17.94 -32.03
C ARG A 344 22.45 16.59 -32.46
N ILE A 345 21.73 16.51 -33.58
CA ILE A 345 21.22 15.24 -34.14
C ILE A 345 22.38 14.29 -34.42
N GLU A 346 23.44 14.78 -35.06
CA GLU A 346 24.64 14.01 -35.37
C GLU A 346 25.33 13.48 -34.11
N ILE A 347 25.49 14.32 -33.08
CA ILE A 347 26.06 13.94 -31.78
C ILE A 347 25.18 12.90 -31.07
N VAL A 348 23.85 13.07 -31.06
CA VAL A 348 22.93 12.12 -30.42
C VAL A 348 22.94 10.76 -31.13
N CYS A 349 22.95 10.77 -32.47
CA CYS A 349 23.03 9.55 -33.27
C CYS A 349 24.33 8.79 -32.98
N ARG A 350 25.47 9.49 -33.01
CA ARG A 350 26.78 8.91 -32.70
C ARG A 350 26.89 8.45 -31.24
N ALA A 351 26.24 9.13 -30.30
CA ALA A 351 26.25 8.73 -28.89
C ALA A 351 25.49 7.41 -28.66
N ASN A 352 24.39 7.19 -29.39
CA ASN A 352 23.66 5.92 -29.34
C ASN A 352 24.50 4.76 -29.91
N GLU A 353 25.30 4.99 -30.95
CA GLU A 353 26.22 3.98 -31.50
C GLU A 353 27.32 3.60 -30.50
N LEU A 354 27.80 4.57 -29.71
CA LEU A 354 28.90 4.41 -28.76
C LEU A 354 28.42 4.03 -27.34
N ASP A 355 27.11 3.82 -27.15
CA ASP A 355 26.46 3.55 -25.86
C ASP A 355 26.82 4.60 -24.78
N ILE A 356 26.75 5.88 -25.15
CA ILE A 356 27.04 7.01 -24.27
C ILE A 356 25.72 7.70 -23.90
N LEU A 357 25.42 7.78 -22.60
CA LEU A 357 24.24 8.49 -22.10
C LEU A 357 24.36 10.00 -22.34
N VAL A 358 23.41 10.58 -23.07
CA VAL A 358 23.29 12.02 -23.30
C VAL A 358 22.14 12.62 -22.47
N LEU A 359 22.44 13.57 -21.58
CA LEU A 359 21.46 14.13 -20.63
C LEU A 359 20.41 15.05 -21.27
N ASN A 360 20.80 15.83 -22.27
CA ASN A 360 19.95 16.83 -22.92
C ASN A 360 19.71 16.49 -24.41
N LYS A 361 19.47 15.21 -24.69
CA LYS A 361 19.28 14.67 -26.04
C LYS A 361 18.15 15.36 -26.81
N ASP A 362 17.02 15.66 -26.15
CA ASP A 362 15.82 16.21 -26.79
C ASP A 362 15.82 17.75 -26.93
N ALA A 363 16.80 18.43 -26.35
CA ALA A 363 16.84 19.89 -26.34
C ALA A 363 17.13 20.44 -27.76
N ARG A 364 16.32 21.41 -28.20
CA ARG A 364 16.36 22.07 -29.53
C ARG A 364 16.14 21.14 -30.74
N LEU A 365 15.56 19.95 -30.54
CA LEU A 365 15.14 19.07 -31.64
C LEU A 365 13.66 19.27 -32.03
N VAL A 366 12.89 19.97 -31.20
CA VAL A 366 11.45 20.20 -31.40
C VAL A 366 11.22 21.62 -31.91
N SER A 367 11.49 21.88 -33.19
CA SER A 367 11.12 23.16 -33.82
C SER A 367 11.03 23.11 -35.36
N GLU A 368 10.55 22.01 -35.96
CA GLU A 368 10.24 21.93 -37.42
C GLU A 368 9.01 21.04 -37.70
N GLY A 369 7.90 21.25 -36.98
CA GLY A 369 6.68 20.45 -37.16
C GLY A 369 5.39 21.17 -36.78
N LYS A 370 5.34 22.49 -36.99
CA LYS A 370 4.10 23.29 -36.95
C LYS A 370 4.07 24.17 -38.20
N GLU A 371 3.65 23.59 -39.30
CA GLU A 371 2.90 24.27 -40.37
C GLU A 371 1.68 23.42 -40.71
#